data_AF-A0A964XS84-F1
#
_entry.id   AF-A0A964XS84-F1
#
_cell.length_a   1.000
_cell.length_b   1.000
_cell.length_c   1.000
_cell.angle_alpha   90.00
_cell.angle_beta   90.00
_cell.angle_gamma   90.00
#
_symmetry.space_group_name_H-M   'P 1'
#
loop_
_entity.id
_entity.type
_entity.pdbx_description
1 polymer ?
#
loop_
_entity_poly.entity_id
_entity_poly.type
_entity_poly.pdbx_seq_one_letter_code
_entity_poly.pdbx_strand_id
1 'polypeptide(L)'
;MYTREQIEKAVKDKGYKWFEDTSNKGYDVNIVGVRNNAPSIADKVTNVFDDFITISYKDSLGNWQFFCWNATTDAGKKGVEKFGNPKGVARLVAGQYRGVWAIDKHRGKYDALCQRLGNVTVWRDANRDLKFDEIKTDTGMFGINIHKAGTDSTWVENWSEGCQVFKRAKDFETFMFICKKAAKIHGNKFSYTLLEI
;
A
#
# COMPACT_ATOMS: atom_id res chain seq x y z
N MET A 1 -10.69 8.31 9.49
CA MET A 1 -10.49 6.85 9.37
C MET A 1 -11.75 6.25 8.75
N TYR A 2 -11.60 5.20 7.95
CA TYR A 2 -12.71 4.54 7.27
C TYR A 2 -13.30 3.40 8.11
N THR A 3 -14.53 2.98 7.81
CA THR A 3 -15.10 1.71 8.27
C THR A 3 -14.82 0.59 7.26
N ARG A 4 -14.97 -0.67 7.70
CA ARG A 4 -14.85 -1.85 6.82
C ARG A 4 -15.84 -1.77 5.66
N GLU A 5 -17.08 -1.39 5.94
CA GLU A 5 -18.18 -1.31 4.98
C GLU A 5 -17.91 -0.24 3.90
N GLN A 6 -17.33 0.91 4.29
CA GLN A 6 -16.94 1.96 3.34
C GLN A 6 -15.86 1.45 2.37
N ILE A 7 -14.85 0.76 2.89
CA ILE A 7 -13.77 0.17 2.07
C ILE A 7 -14.31 -0.93 1.16
N GLU A 8 -15.08 -1.87 1.71
CA GLU A 8 -15.70 -2.96 0.95
C GLU A 8 -16.55 -2.42 -0.19
N LYS A 9 -17.43 -1.44 0.10
CA LYS A 9 -18.28 -0.81 -0.91
C LYS A 9 -17.43 -0.16 -2.00
N ALA A 10 -16.43 0.62 -1.63
CA ALA A 10 -15.57 1.31 -2.61
C ALA A 10 -14.79 0.33 -3.50
N VAL A 11 -14.27 -0.77 -2.95
CA VAL A 11 -13.64 -1.85 -3.74
C VAL A 11 -14.66 -2.42 -4.74
N LYS A 12 -15.86 -2.78 -4.28
CA LYS A 12 -16.91 -3.37 -5.12
C LYS A 12 -17.43 -2.40 -6.19
N ASP A 13 -17.62 -1.13 -5.86
CA ASP A 13 -18.09 -0.08 -6.78
C ASP A 13 -17.10 0.14 -7.95
N LYS A 14 -15.79 -0.04 -7.71
CA LYS A 14 -14.75 -0.01 -8.75
C LYS A 14 -14.70 -1.30 -9.59
N GLY A 15 -15.57 -2.28 -9.32
CA GLY A 15 -15.55 -3.59 -9.98
C GLY A 15 -14.38 -4.48 -9.53
N TYR A 16 -13.66 -4.10 -8.47
CA TYR A 16 -12.56 -4.89 -7.93
C TYR A 16 -13.09 -6.04 -7.08
N LYS A 17 -12.31 -7.13 -7.00
CA LYS A 17 -12.71 -8.32 -6.26
C LYS A 17 -12.47 -8.12 -4.77
N TRP A 18 -13.55 -8.19 -3.99
CA TRP A 18 -13.50 -8.38 -2.54
C TRP A 18 -13.43 -9.87 -2.20
N PHE A 19 -12.59 -10.22 -1.22
CA PHE A 19 -12.41 -11.57 -0.71
C PHE A 19 -13.38 -11.80 0.45
N GLU A 20 -14.38 -12.64 0.23
CA GLU A 20 -15.46 -12.92 1.19
C GLU A 20 -15.15 -14.10 2.13
N ASP A 21 -14.01 -14.78 1.92
CA ASP A 21 -13.67 -16.06 2.55
C ASP A 21 -14.79 -17.11 2.39
N THR A 22 -15.26 -17.34 1.14
CA THR A 22 -16.35 -18.29 0.86
C THR A 22 -16.01 -19.74 1.22
N SER A 23 -14.72 -20.06 1.35
CA SER A 23 -14.24 -21.37 1.79
C SER A 23 -14.12 -21.50 3.31
N ASN A 24 -14.48 -20.45 4.07
CA ASN A 24 -14.44 -20.41 5.54
C ASN A 24 -13.10 -20.87 6.13
N LYS A 25 -11.99 -20.50 5.49
CA LYS A 25 -10.64 -20.84 5.97
C LYS A 25 -10.10 -19.78 6.94
N GLY A 26 -10.74 -18.62 7.01
CA GLY A 26 -10.27 -17.45 7.72
C GLY A 26 -9.05 -16.83 7.03
N TYR A 27 -8.73 -15.59 7.41
CA TYR A 27 -7.54 -14.86 6.97
C TYR A 27 -7.38 -14.74 5.44
N ASP A 28 -8.48 -14.80 4.67
CA ASP A 28 -8.49 -14.36 3.28
C ASP A 28 -8.53 -12.82 3.27
N VAL A 29 -7.35 -12.21 3.17
CA VAL A 29 -7.14 -10.79 3.48
C VAL A 29 -7.44 -9.87 2.30
N ASN A 30 -8.22 -8.82 2.57
CA ASN A 30 -8.37 -7.65 1.71
C ASN A 30 -7.42 -6.57 2.19
N ILE A 31 -6.29 -6.37 1.50
CA ILE A 31 -5.36 -5.28 1.80
C ILE A 31 -5.64 -4.11 0.85
N VAL A 32 -6.01 -2.97 1.42
CA VAL A 32 -6.44 -1.80 0.65
C VAL A 32 -5.74 -0.55 1.13
N GLY A 33 -5.03 0.13 0.23
CA GLY A 33 -4.60 1.51 0.42
C GLY A 33 -5.67 2.48 -0.01
N VAL A 34 -5.76 3.60 0.68
CA VAL A 34 -6.60 4.73 0.31
C VAL A 34 -5.72 5.96 0.22
N ARG A 35 -5.46 6.39 -1.01
CA ARG A 35 -4.77 7.65 -1.30
C ARG A 35 -5.74 8.80 -1.08
N ASN A 36 -5.32 9.78 -0.31
CA ASN A 36 -5.99 11.06 -0.21
C ASN A 36 -5.88 11.78 -1.55
N ASN A 37 -7.00 11.88 -2.26
CA ASN A 37 -7.06 12.52 -3.58
C ASN A 37 -7.92 13.79 -3.54
N ALA A 38 -7.99 14.46 -2.39
CA ALA A 38 -8.69 15.72 -2.28
C ALA A 38 -8.09 16.75 -3.27
N PRO A 39 -8.91 17.53 -4.00
CA PRO A 39 -8.40 18.44 -5.03
C PRO A 39 -7.33 19.44 -4.56
N SER A 40 -7.29 19.75 -3.27
CA SER A 40 -6.31 20.67 -2.67
C SER A 40 -4.92 20.06 -2.46
N ILE A 41 -4.78 18.73 -2.55
CA ILE A 41 -3.53 17.99 -2.27
C ILE A 41 -3.20 16.89 -3.28
N ALA A 42 -4.13 16.52 -4.17
CA ALA A 42 -4.01 15.40 -5.13
C ALA A 42 -2.69 15.38 -5.93
N ASP A 43 -2.20 16.56 -6.31
CA ASP A 43 -0.99 16.77 -7.10
C ASP A 43 0.21 17.21 -6.25
N LYS A 44 0.11 17.26 -4.91
CA LYS A 44 1.16 17.81 -4.05
C LYS A 44 1.94 16.72 -3.34
N VAL A 45 3.25 16.93 -3.25
CA VAL A 45 4.10 16.17 -2.33
C VAL A 45 3.90 16.74 -0.91
N THR A 46 2.91 16.21 -0.20
CA THR A 46 2.54 16.70 1.15
C THR A 46 3.60 16.37 2.21
N ASN A 47 4.42 15.35 1.96
CA ASN A 47 5.47 14.85 2.86
C ASN A 47 4.96 14.34 4.23
N VAL A 48 3.65 14.09 4.35
CA VAL A 48 3.01 13.58 5.56
C VAL A 48 2.36 12.23 5.31
N PHE A 49 1.92 11.56 6.39
CA PHE A 49 1.20 10.31 6.33
C PHE A 49 -0.32 10.58 6.39
N ASP A 50 -0.86 11.15 5.32
CA ASP A 50 -2.25 11.56 5.14
C ASP A 50 -3.11 10.54 4.39
N ASP A 51 -2.53 9.39 4.04
CA ASP A 51 -3.22 8.25 3.44
C ASP A 51 -3.53 7.18 4.49
N PHE A 52 -4.22 6.13 4.04
CA PHE A 52 -4.51 4.97 4.87
C PHE A 52 -4.09 3.66 4.23
N ILE A 53 -3.67 2.71 5.06
CA ILE A 53 -3.65 1.28 4.70
C ILE A 53 -4.62 0.56 5.62
N THR A 54 -5.46 -0.28 5.04
CA THR A 54 -6.44 -1.09 5.75
C THR A 54 -6.22 -2.58 5.47
N ILE A 55 -6.66 -3.41 6.41
CA ILE A 55 -6.78 -4.86 6.19
C ILE A 55 -8.11 -5.35 6.76
N SER A 56 -8.85 -6.12 5.94
CA SER A 56 -10.09 -6.79 6.35
C SER A 56 -10.02 -8.28 6.10
N TYR A 57 -10.45 -9.10 7.06
CA TYR A 57 -10.49 -10.56 6.93
C TYR A 57 -11.47 -11.16 7.93
N LYS A 58 -11.94 -12.37 7.69
CA LYS A 58 -12.62 -13.16 8.73
C LYS A 58 -11.59 -13.90 9.58
N ASP A 59 -11.71 -13.86 10.91
CA ASP A 59 -10.89 -14.67 11.79
C ASP A 59 -11.28 -16.17 11.74
N SER A 60 -10.66 -16.99 12.57
CA SER A 60 -10.93 -18.44 12.63
C SER A 60 -12.33 -18.79 13.13
N LEU A 61 -13.07 -17.84 13.69
CA LEU A 61 -14.47 -17.98 14.12
C LEU A 61 -15.44 -17.44 13.07
N GLY A 62 -14.94 -16.94 11.94
CA GLY A 62 -15.76 -16.35 10.88
C GLY A 62 -16.13 -14.87 11.11
N ASN A 63 -15.61 -14.24 12.17
CA ASN A 63 -15.95 -12.84 12.46
C ASN A 63 -15.08 -11.89 11.65
N TRP A 64 -15.70 -10.85 11.07
CA TRP A 64 -14.96 -9.80 10.37
C TRP A 64 -14.09 -9.01 11.34
N GLN A 65 -12.81 -8.94 10.98
CA GLN A 65 -11.81 -8.09 11.60
C GLN A 65 -11.44 -6.98 10.62
N PHE A 66 -11.21 -5.78 11.15
CA PHE A 66 -10.86 -4.60 10.36
C PHE A 66 -9.84 -3.74 11.11
N PHE A 67 -8.81 -3.31 10.38
CA PHE A 67 -7.86 -2.33 10.87
C PHE A 67 -7.62 -1.26 9.81
N CYS A 68 -7.44 -0.02 10.24
CA CYS A 68 -7.15 1.15 9.42
C CYS A 68 -6.02 1.95 10.07
N TRP A 69 -4.93 2.17 9.36
CA TRP A 69 -3.73 2.82 9.88
C TRP A 69 -3.31 3.99 9.02
N ASN A 70 -2.75 5.02 9.65
CA ASN A 70 -2.12 6.13 8.93
C ASN A 70 -0.90 5.62 8.17
N ALA A 71 -0.83 5.99 6.91
CA ALA A 71 0.22 5.59 5.99
C ALA A 71 0.46 6.70 4.96
N THR A 72 1.37 6.45 4.03
CA THR A 72 1.47 7.20 2.78
C THR A 72 1.54 6.18 1.64
N THR A 73 0.92 6.54 0.53
CA THR A 73 0.91 5.84 -0.76
C THR A 73 1.73 6.59 -1.80
N ASP A 74 2.30 7.73 -1.39
CA ASP A 74 3.00 8.71 -2.19
C ASP A 74 4.47 8.83 -1.74
N ALA A 75 5.30 9.46 -2.58
CA ALA A 75 6.70 9.71 -2.27
C ALA A 75 6.84 10.89 -1.27
N GLY A 76 7.87 10.84 -0.42
CA GLY A 76 8.17 11.96 0.48
C GLY A 76 9.04 13.03 -0.20
N LYS A 77 9.15 14.20 0.45
CA LYS A 77 9.88 15.35 -0.09
C LYS A 77 11.32 15.02 -0.49
N LYS A 78 12.10 14.42 0.42
CA LYS A 78 13.47 13.98 0.09
C LYS A 78 13.52 12.91 -0.99
N GLY A 79 12.53 12.02 -1.08
CA GLY A 79 12.43 11.05 -2.16
C GLY A 79 12.32 11.73 -3.53
N VAL A 80 11.46 12.74 -3.63
CA VAL A 80 11.28 13.53 -4.87
C VAL A 80 12.52 14.38 -5.20
N GLU A 81 13.12 15.03 -4.21
CA GLU A 81 14.29 15.89 -4.44
C GLU A 81 15.58 15.11 -4.78
N LYS A 82 15.69 13.84 -4.33
CA LYS A 82 16.96 13.09 -4.32
C LYS A 82 16.88 11.67 -4.87
N PHE A 83 15.85 11.35 -5.67
CA PHE A 83 15.74 10.02 -6.28
C PHE A 83 17.00 9.65 -7.07
N GLY A 84 17.35 8.37 -7.06
CA GLY A 84 18.46 7.82 -7.85
C GLY A 84 18.05 7.31 -9.23
N ASN A 85 16.76 7.07 -9.46
CA ASN A 85 16.27 6.53 -10.73
C ASN A 85 16.19 7.64 -11.79
N PRO A 86 16.75 7.48 -13.00
CA PRO A 86 16.67 8.50 -14.04
C PRO A 86 15.23 8.79 -14.51
N LYS A 87 14.29 7.86 -14.29
CA LYS A 87 12.86 8.05 -14.54
C LYS A 87 12.13 8.76 -13.40
N GLY A 88 12.83 9.14 -12.34
CA GLY A 88 12.23 9.80 -11.19
C GLY A 88 11.58 8.88 -10.16
N VAL A 89 10.82 9.47 -9.24
CA VAL A 89 10.03 8.72 -8.27
C VAL A 89 8.91 7.94 -8.95
N ALA A 90 8.44 6.89 -8.29
CA ALA A 90 7.25 6.18 -8.69
C ALA A 90 6.06 6.65 -7.84
N ARG A 91 4.86 6.67 -8.44
CA ARG A 91 3.59 6.77 -7.72
C ARG A 91 2.68 5.67 -8.24
N LEU A 92 2.25 4.74 -7.38
CA LEU A 92 1.46 3.59 -7.83
C LEU A 92 0.13 4.05 -8.44
N VAL A 93 -0.20 3.58 -9.64
CA VAL A 93 -1.50 3.89 -10.26
C VAL A 93 -2.60 3.18 -9.47
N ALA A 94 -3.70 3.88 -9.16
CA ALA A 94 -4.83 3.29 -8.45
C ALA A 94 -5.40 2.09 -9.22
N GLY A 95 -5.71 1.00 -8.50
CA GLY A 95 -6.00 -0.28 -9.14
C GLY A 95 -5.97 -1.47 -8.17
N GLN A 96 -6.49 -2.62 -8.63
CA GLN A 96 -6.34 -3.88 -7.92
C GLN A 96 -5.27 -4.76 -8.57
N TYR A 97 -4.19 -4.99 -7.82
CA TYR A 97 -3.04 -5.78 -8.24
C TYR A 97 -3.06 -7.14 -7.55
N ARG A 98 -3.60 -8.14 -8.26
CA ARG A 98 -3.89 -9.48 -7.72
C ARG A 98 -2.63 -10.33 -7.56
N GLY A 99 -2.32 -10.74 -6.33
CA GLY A 99 -1.29 -11.72 -6.04
C GLY A 99 0.13 -11.29 -6.44
N VAL A 100 0.41 -10.00 -6.41
CA VAL A 100 1.68 -9.40 -6.85
C VAL A 100 2.72 -9.31 -5.72
N TRP A 101 2.27 -9.25 -4.46
CA TRP A 101 3.17 -9.15 -3.30
C TRP A 101 3.39 -10.50 -2.63
N ALA A 102 4.55 -10.65 -2.01
CA ALA A 102 4.90 -11.76 -1.13
C ALA A 102 5.60 -11.21 0.13
N ILE A 103 5.48 -11.93 1.24
CA ILE A 103 6.33 -11.69 2.43
C ILE A 103 7.77 -12.00 2.03
N ASP A 104 8.63 -10.99 2.11
CA ASP A 104 10.07 -11.07 1.85
C ASP A 104 10.82 -9.95 2.59
N LYS A 105 12.16 -9.96 2.57
CA LYS A 105 12.99 -8.97 3.25
C LYS A 105 12.99 -7.62 2.52
N HIS A 106 12.46 -6.59 3.15
CA HIS A 106 12.68 -5.21 2.72
C HIS A 106 14.13 -4.81 2.99
N ARG A 107 14.88 -4.48 1.92
CA ARG A 107 16.31 -4.13 1.96
C ARG A 107 17.19 -5.18 2.67
N GLY A 108 16.77 -6.46 2.67
CA GLY A 108 17.48 -7.53 3.38
C GLY A 108 17.37 -7.50 4.92
N LYS A 109 16.59 -6.58 5.51
CA LYS A 109 16.61 -6.33 6.97
C LYS A 109 15.45 -6.96 7.73
N TYR A 110 14.22 -6.77 7.27
CA TYR A 110 13.02 -7.22 7.98
C TYR A 110 11.92 -7.63 7.02
N ASP A 111 11.00 -8.48 7.47
CA ASP A 111 9.90 -8.98 6.63
C ASP A 111 8.90 -7.86 6.34
N ALA A 112 8.50 -7.73 5.08
CA ALA A 112 7.49 -6.83 4.59
C ALA A 112 6.73 -7.48 3.43
N LEU A 113 5.61 -6.90 2.99
CA LEU A 113 5.03 -7.30 1.70
C LEU A 113 5.82 -6.61 0.60
N CYS A 114 6.56 -7.40 -0.17
CA CYS A 114 7.40 -6.91 -1.24
C CYS A 114 6.82 -7.28 -2.60
N GLN A 115 6.95 -6.39 -3.58
CA GLN A 115 6.58 -6.70 -4.96
C GLN A 115 7.51 -7.79 -5.48
N ARG A 116 6.99 -9.00 -5.73
CA ARG A 116 7.79 -10.18 -6.10
C ARG A 116 7.18 -11.03 -7.21
N LEU A 117 5.87 -11.01 -7.35
CA LEU A 117 5.14 -12.02 -8.11
C LEU A 117 4.47 -11.46 -9.37
N GLY A 118 4.55 -10.14 -9.61
CA GLY A 118 3.98 -9.56 -10.82
C GLY A 118 4.23 -8.07 -10.98
N ASN A 119 3.94 -7.58 -12.18
CA ASN A 119 4.11 -6.19 -12.54
C ASN A 119 3.04 -5.31 -11.89
N VAL A 120 3.42 -4.07 -11.60
CA VAL A 120 2.51 -2.99 -11.25
C VAL A 120 2.71 -1.82 -12.22
N THR A 121 1.73 -0.94 -12.31
CA THR A 121 1.83 0.29 -13.11
C THR A 121 2.05 1.47 -12.18
N VAL A 122 3.01 2.33 -12.51
CA VAL A 122 3.32 3.53 -11.74
C VAL A 122 3.36 4.75 -12.67
N TRP A 123 2.95 5.90 -12.16
CA TRP A 123 3.35 7.18 -12.70
C TRP A 123 4.83 7.43 -12.41
N ARG A 124 5.51 8.12 -13.33
CA ARG A 124 6.93 8.49 -13.22
C ARG A 124 7.08 9.99 -13.25
N ASP A 125 7.66 10.54 -12.19
CA ASP A 125 7.93 11.97 -12.05
C ASP A 125 9.40 12.22 -11.68
N ALA A 126 10.11 12.89 -12.59
CA ALA A 126 11.53 13.20 -12.50
C ALA A 126 11.84 14.70 -12.41
N ASN A 127 10.83 15.57 -12.36
CA ASN A 127 11.04 17.02 -12.54
C ASN A 127 11.52 17.72 -11.25
N ARG A 128 11.31 17.09 -10.08
CA ARG A 128 11.68 17.54 -8.73
C ARG A 128 10.99 18.83 -8.25
N ASP A 129 9.84 19.17 -8.81
CA ASP A 129 9.11 20.41 -8.47
C ASP A 129 8.16 20.28 -7.25
N LEU A 130 8.17 19.11 -6.62
CA LEU A 130 7.31 18.74 -5.48
C LEU A 130 5.81 18.69 -5.84
N LYS A 131 5.50 18.44 -7.10
CA LYS A 131 4.16 18.12 -7.59
C LYS A 131 4.17 16.81 -8.36
N PHE A 132 3.15 15.99 -8.16
CA PHE A 132 3.01 14.73 -8.85
C PHE A 132 2.44 14.93 -10.25
N ASP A 133 3.24 14.59 -11.26
CA ASP A 133 2.84 14.56 -12.66
C ASP A 133 2.32 13.17 -13.07
N GLU A 134 1.04 13.09 -13.45
CA GLU A 134 0.41 11.86 -13.96
C GLU A 134 0.43 11.81 -15.50
N ILE A 135 1.61 12.00 -16.09
CA ILE A 135 1.79 12.11 -17.55
C ILE A 135 2.26 10.79 -18.17
N LYS A 136 3.22 10.12 -17.53
CA LYS A 136 3.86 8.90 -18.08
C LYS A 136 3.71 7.75 -17.11
N THR A 137 3.14 6.64 -17.61
CA THR A 137 3.11 5.38 -16.89
C THR A 137 4.29 4.48 -17.26
N ASP A 138 4.73 3.67 -16.32
CA ASP A 138 5.66 2.55 -16.53
C ASP A 138 5.11 1.31 -15.83
N THR A 139 5.18 0.15 -16.48
CA THR A 139 4.66 -1.11 -15.95
C THR A 139 5.79 -2.13 -15.83
N GLY A 140 5.98 -2.67 -14.63
CA GLY A 140 7.09 -3.58 -14.38
C GLY A 140 7.32 -3.93 -12.92
N MET A 141 8.51 -4.48 -12.64
CA MET A 141 9.01 -4.82 -11.32
C MET A 141 9.87 -3.68 -10.78
N PHE A 142 9.34 -2.89 -9.84
CA PHE A 142 10.01 -1.70 -9.32
C PHE A 142 10.34 -1.79 -7.83
N GLY A 143 9.91 -2.85 -7.15
CA GLY A 143 10.08 -2.99 -5.71
C GLY A 143 9.16 -2.06 -4.93
N ILE A 144 7.93 -1.86 -5.43
CA ILE A 144 6.87 -1.12 -4.72
C ILE A 144 6.42 -1.95 -3.51
N ASN A 145 7.15 -1.82 -2.40
CA ASN A 145 6.91 -2.61 -1.20
C ASN A 145 5.91 -1.91 -0.29
N ILE A 146 5.21 -2.68 0.53
CA ILE A 146 4.40 -2.20 1.65
C ILE A 146 5.20 -2.41 2.93
N HIS A 147 5.73 -1.35 3.52
CA HIS A 147 6.67 -1.40 4.65
C HIS A 147 6.40 -0.30 5.68
N LYS A 148 7.27 -0.17 6.69
CA LYS A 148 7.15 0.86 7.73
C LYS A 148 8.20 1.96 7.63
N ALA A 149 7.87 3.11 8.20
CA ALA A 149 8.80 4.14 8.59
C ALA A 149 9.46 3.80 9.96
N GLY A 150 9.72 4.83 10.77
CA GLY A 150 10.26 4.70 12.13
C GLY A 150 9.23 4.25 13.17
N THR A 151 9.56 4.48 14.45
CA THR A 151 8.68 4.13 15.58
C THR A 151 7.33 4.83 15.46
N ASP A 152 7.36 6.15 15.29
CA ASP A 152 6.20 6.99 14.99
C ASP A 152 6.68 8.22 14.21
N SER A 153 6.69 8.12 12.88
CA SER A 153 7.29 9.15 12.04
C SER A 153 6.33 10.32 11.80
N THR A 154 6.87 11.54 11.83
CA THR A 154 6.10 12.76 11.47
C THR A 154 6.09 13.00 9.97
N TRP A 155 7.24 12.77 9.31
CA TRP A 155 7.47 13.10 7.90
C TRP A 155 7.86 11.88 7.09
N VAL A 156 7.43 11.83 5.82
CA VAL A 156 7.72 10.72 4.90
C VAL A 156 9.16 10.74 4.42
N GLU A 157 9.69 11.91 4.02
CA GLU A 157 11.09 12.07 3.63
C GLU A 157 11.56 11.01 2.60
N ASN A 158 12.59 10.24 2.92
CA ASN A 158 13.12 9.16 2.09
C ASN A 158 12.62 7.77 2.54
N TRP A 159 11.56 7.72 3.33
CA TRP A 159 10.87 6.47 3.62
C TRP A 159 10.15 5.93 2.38
N SER A 160 9.71 6.80 1.46
CA SER A 160 9.05 6.42 0.21
C SER A 160 9.58 7.18 -1.00
N GLU A 161 9.93 6.42 -2.05
CA GLU A 161 10.10 6.88 -3.44
C GLU A 161 9.02 6.25 -4.35
N GLY A 162 7.92 5.77 -3.74
CA GLY A 162 6.80 5.08 -4.39
C GLY A 162 6.29 3.83 -3.67
N CYS A 163 6.93 3.45 -2.56
CA CYS A 163 6.45 2.40 -1.68
C CYS A 163 5.19 2.85 -0.91
N GLN A 164 4.50 1.88 -0.31
CA GLN A 164 3.34 2.13 0.55
C GLN A 164 3.82 2.01 2.00
N VAL A 165 3.77 3.09 2.78
CA VAL A 165 4.55 3.18 4.02
C VAL A 165 3.67 3.49 5.22
N PHE A 166 3.66 2.57 6.19
CA PHE A 166 3.05 2.78 7.49
C PHE A 166 3.80 3.85 8.29
N LYS A 167 3.03 4.78 8.90
CA LYS A 167 3.58 5.83 9.78
C LYS A 167 4.31 5.27 11.00
N ARG A 168 3.77 4.20 11.59
CA ARG A 168 4.23 3.64 12.87
C ARG A 168 4.67 2.19 12.72
N ALA A 169 5.78 1.84 13.37
CA ALA A 169 6.30 0.48 13.37
C ALA A 169 5.32 -0.53 14.00
N LYS A 170 4.68 -0.16 15.10
CA LYS A 170 3.73 -1.02 15.83
C LYS A 170 2.51 -1.41 14.99
N ASP A 171 2.01 -0.49 14.16
CA ASP A 171 0.88 -0.74 13.27
C ASP A 171 1.27 -1.75 12.18
N PHE A 172 2.45 -1.53 11.59
CA PHE A 172 3.01 -2.45 10.61
C PHE A 172 3.29 -3.85 11.19
N GLU A 173 3.73 -3.95 12.44
CA GLU A 173 3.94 -5.24 13.11
C GLU A 173 2.62 -6.03 13.25
N THR A 174 1.52 -5.33 13.57
CA THR A 174 0.17 -5.93 13.60
C THR A 174 -0.25 -6.39 12.21
N PHE A 175 -0.04 -5.55 11.19
CA PHE A 175 -0.29 -5.89 9.79
C PHE A 175 0.49 -7.13 9.34
N MET A 176 1.79 -7.19 9.64
CA MET A 176 2.65 -8.32 9.27
C MET A 176 2.30 -9.60 10.02
N PHE A 177 1.86 -9.50 11.28
CA PHE A 177 1.35 -10.65 12.03
C PHE A 177 0.14 -11.28 11.33
N ILE A 178 -0.82 -10.46 10.88
CA ILE A 178 -2.00 -10.92 10.12
C ILE A 178 -1.57 -11.54 8.79
N CYS A 179 -0.69 -10.88 8.03
CA CYS A 179 -0.19 -11.40 6.76
C CYS A 179 0.53 -12.75 6.94
N LYS A 180 1.35 -12.91 7.98
CA LYS A 180 2.04 -14.18 8.28
C LYS A 180 1.06 -15.30 8.61
N LYS A 181 -0.07 -15.01 9.27
CA LYS A 181 -1.14 -16.00 9.47
C LYS A 181 -1.82 -16.36 8.15
N ALA A 182 -2.20 -15.37 7.35
CA ALA A 182 -2.79 -15.58 6.03
C ALA A 182 -1.88 -16.44 5.13
N ALA A 183 -0.56 -16.17 5.12
CA ALA A 183 0.41 -16.91 4.33
C ALA A 183 0.47 -18.41 4.67
N LYS A 184 0.27 -18.78 5.93
CA LYS A 184 0.25 -20.19 6.37
C LYS A 184 -0.97 -20.95 5.83
N ILE A 185 -2.06 -20.24 5.53
CA ILE A 185 -3.34 -20.84 5.11
C ILE A 185 -3.48 -20.79 3.58
N HIS A 186 -3.15 -19.65 2.97
CA HIS A 186 -3.41 -19.35 1.56
C HIS A 186 -2.14 -19.29 0.70
N GLY A 187 -0.96 -19.47 1.31
CA GLY A 187 0.33 -19.35 0.66
C GLY A 187 0.88 -17.91 0.66
N ASN A 188 2.18 -17.77 0.36
CA ASN A 188 2.88 -16.48 0.41
C ASN A 188 2.61 -15.60 -0.83
N LYS A 189 1.34 -15.23 -1.05
CA LYS A 189 0.90 -14.44 -2.21
C LYS A 189 -0.25 -13.53 -1.82
N PHE A 190 -0.07 -12.23 -2.04
CA PHE A 190 -0.98 -11.19 -1.55
C PHE A 190 -1.44 -10.26 -2.66
N SER A 191 -2.71 -9.89 -2.62
CA SER A 191 -3.29 -8.86 -3.47
C SER A 191 -3.33 -7.53 -2.73
N TYR A 192 -3.06 -6.44 -3.44
CA TYR A 192 -3.18 -5.09 -2.92
C TYR A 192 -4.08 -4.27 -3.83
N THR A 193 -5.00 -3.52 -3.24
CA THR A 193 -5.85 -2.58 -3.96
C THR A 193 -5.49 -1.16 -3.51
N LEU A 194 -5.30 -0.25 -4.44
CA LEU A 194 -5.16 1.17 -4.14
C LEU A 194 -6.41 1.90 -4.64
N LEU A 195 -7.07 2.61 -3.74
CA LEU A 195 -8.26 3.42 -3.99
C LEU A 195 -7.94 4.92 -3.86
N GLU A 196 -8.76 5.73 -4.51
CA GLU A 196 -8.84 7.18 -4.37
C GLU A 196 -10.31 7.50 -4.11
N ILE A 197 -10.68 7.75 -2.84
CA ILE A 197 -12.06 7.96 -2.36
C ILE A 197 -12.15 9.05 -1.30
#